data_AF-A0A1F5AY68-F1
#
_entry.id   AF-A0A1F5AY68-F1
#
_cell.length_a   1.000
_cell.length_b   1.000
_cell.length_c   1.000
_cell.angle_alpha   90.00
_cell.angle_beta   90.00
_cell.angle_gamma   90.00
#
_symmetry.space_group_name_H-M   'P 1'
#
loop_
_entity.id
_entity.type
_entity.pdbx_description
1 polymer ?
#
loop_
_entity_poly.entity_id
_entity_poly.type
_entity_poly.pdbx_seq_one_letter_code
_entity_poly.pdbx_strand_id
1 'polypeptide(L)'
;MPPSGTRVTDSRHAHFTYNQSIAPATTLTLDFPGYTSQNVDFQSYYSGGAFDWFGTISAGGVDQVLRVHTHSADVSSAVFSVTRDARYNDKALTLSLDGQELLAYAAGGSATLGSSVLVSDLAVQ
;
A
#
# COMPACT_ATOMS: atom_id res chain seq x y z
N MET A 1 -4.40 -33.49 17.72
CA MET A 1 -5.09 -32.21 17.50
C MET A 1 -4.06 -31.20 17.03
N PRO A 2 -4.15 -30.64 15.82
CA PRO A 2 -3.45 -29.39 15.56
C PRO A 2 -4.21 -28.26 16.29
N PRO A 3 -3.53 -27.19 16.71
CA PRO A 3 -4.23 -26.03 17.26
C PRO A 3 -5.15 -25.45 16.17
N SER A 4 -6.40 -25.17 16.51
CA SER A 4 -7.34 -24.43 15.67
C SER A 4 -6.88 -22.98 15.59
N GLY A 5 -5.93 -22.70 14.70
CA GLY A 5 -5.38 -21.38 14.53
C GLY A 5 -6.34 -20.49 13.74
N THR A 6 -7.25 -19.80 14.42
CA THR A 6 -7.75 -18.51 13.90
C THR A 6 -6.66 -17.47 14.12
N ARG A 7 -5.46 -17.69 13.55
CA ARG A 7 -4.43 -16.65 13.51
C ARG A 7 -5.04 -15.53 12.68
N VAL A 8 -5.52 -14.49 13.35
CA VAL A 8 -5.74 -13.20 12.73
C VAL A 8 -4.35 -12.76 12.32
N THR A 9 -3.93 -13.13 11.11
CA THR A 9 -2.70 -12.61 10.53
C THR A 9 -2.90 -11.10 10.47
N ASP A 10 -2.01 -10.37 11.13
CA ASP A 10 -2.01 -8.91 11.11
C ASP A 10 -1.54 -8.47 9.72
N SER A 11 -2.45 -8.46 8.73
CA SER A 11 -2.10 -8.22 7.32
C SER A 11 -1.70 -6.77 7.02
N ARG A 12 -1.35 -5.97 8.04
CA ARG A 12 -1.00 -4.55 7.92
C ARG A 12 0.43 -4.34 7.40
N HIS A 13 1.18 -5.41 7.18
CA HIS A 13 2.33 -5.46 6.30
C HIS A 13 1.99 -6.32 5.09
N ALA A 14 2.01 -5.72 3.90
CA ALA A 14 1.76 -6.43 2.65
C ALA A 14 2.84 -6.15 1.62
N HIS A 15 3.18 -7.18 0.86
CA HIS A 15 3.97 -7.12 -0.35
C HIS A 15 3.12 -7.48 -1.55
N PHE A 16 3.38 -6.85 -2.69
CA PHE A 16 2.78 -7.21 -3.96
C PHE A 16 3.72 -6.88 -5.12
N THR A 17 3.57 -7.58 -6.23
CA THR A 17 4.30 -7.32 -7.47
C THR A 17 3.47 -6.40 -8.35
N TYR A 18 4.09 -5.34 -8.87
CA TYR A 18 3.58 -4.50 -9.95
C TYR A 18 4.35 -4.85 -11.22
N ASN A 19 3.66 -5.45 -12.20
CA ASN A 19 4.22 -6.03 -13.42
C ASN A 19 4.48 -4.97 -14.51
N GLN A 20 4.96 -3.80 -14.10
CA GLN A 20 5.38 -2.72 -15.00
C GLN A 20 6.48 -1.87 -14.35
N SER A 21 7.24 -1.13 -15.16
CA SER A 21 8.16 -0.13 -14.64
C SER A 21 7.42 0.98 -13.89
N ILE A 22 7.96 1.36 -12.74
CA ILE A 22 7.48 2.46 -11.90
C ILE A 22 8.17 3.79 -12.24
N ALA A 23 9.19 3.78 -13.09
CA ALA A 23 9.93 4.97 -13.47
C ALA A 23 9.06 6.11 -14.06
N PRO A 24 8.04 5.84 -14.89
CA PRO A 24 7.19 6.90 -15.44
C PRO A 24 6.05 7.32 -14.50
N ALA A 25 5.92 6.71 -13.31
CA ALA A 25 4.76 6.94 -12.46
C ALA A 25 4.75 8.36 -11.88
N THR A 26 3.58 8.98 -11.78
CA THR A 26 3.49 10.40 -11.40
C THR A 26 2.85 10.62 -10.04
N THR A 27 1.77 9.91 -9.74
CA THR A 27 0.95 10.19 -8.56
C THR A 27 0.61 8.89 -7.85
N LEU A 28 0.99 8.80 -6.58
CA LEU A 28 0.46 7.80 -5.65
C LEU A 28 -0.73 8.42 -4.89
N THR A 29 -1.89 7.81 -4.99
CA THR A 29 -3.10 8.24 -4.30
C THR A 29 -3.40 7.30 -3.14
N LEU A 30 -3.65 7.89 -1.97
CA LEU A 30 -4.08 7.23 -0.76
C LEU A 30 -5.49 7.69 -0.44
N ASP A 31 -6.47 6.87 -0.80
CA ASP A 31 -7.87 7.17 -0.56
C ASP A 31 -8.35 6.51 0.73
N PHE A 32 -8.85 7.31 1.67
CA PHE A 32 -9.51 6.84 2.88
C PHE A 32 -11.03 7.05 2.70
N PRO A 33 -11.78 6.02 2.28
CA PRO A 33 -13.16 6.17 1.84
C PRO A 33 -14.04 6.80 2.92
N GLY A 34 -14.77 7.86 2.54
CA GLY A 34 -15.63 8.60 3.46
C GLY A 34 -14.90 9.60 4.38
N TYR A 35 -13.58 9.77 4.24
CA TYR A 35 -12.79 10.70 5.05
C TYR A 35 -11.97 11.69 4.24
N THR A 36 -10.94 11.22 3.53
CA THR A 36 -10.00 12.09 2.80
C THR A 36 -9.26 11.31 1.72
N SER A 37 -8.73 12.01 0.74
CA SER A 37 -7.87 11.44 -0.29
C SER A 37 -6.59 12.27 -0.37
N GLN A 38 -5.43 11.61 -0.30
CA GLN A 38 -4.13 12.27 -0.36
C GLN A 38 -3.39 11.84 -1.62
N ASN A 39 -3.00 12.83 -2.43
CA ASN A 39 -2.09 12.61 -3.54
C ASN A 39 -0.66 12.90 -3.10
N VAL A 40 0.24 11.97 -3.40
CA VAL A 40 1.68 12.08 -3.21
C VAL A 40 2.31 12.18 -4.59
N ASP A 41 3.10 13.23 -4.80
CA ASP A 41 3.95 13.34 -5.99
C ASP A 41 5.00 12.22 -5.95
N PHE A 42 4.84 11.23 -6.82
CA PHE A 42 5.64 10.01 -6.80
C PHE A 42 7.12 10.31 -7.07
N GLN A 43 7.39 11.25 -7.99
CA GLN A 43 8.74 11.57 -8.44
C GLN A 43 9.56 12.28 -7.34
N SER A 44 8.90 12.95 -6.39
CA SER A 44 9.56 13.52 -5.22
C SER A 44 10.19 12.47 -4.29
N TYR A 45 9.74 11.21 -4.36
CA TYR A 45 10.19 10.09 -3.51
C TYR A 45 10.79 8.93 -4.30
N TYR A 46 10.94 9.09 -5.62
CA TYR A 46 11.56 8.13 -6.50
C TYR A 46 13.00 8.54 -6.81
N SER A 47 13.97 7.73 -6.38
CA SER A 47 15.40 8.00 -6.59
C SER A 47 16.18 6.70 -6.73
N GLY A 48 17.16 6.70 -7.64
CA GLY A 48 18.05 5.55 -7.83
C GLY A 48 17.34 4.26 -8.26
N GLY A 49 16.15 4.35 -8.86
CA GLY A 49 15.34 3.19 -9.24
C GLY A 49 14.45 2.63 -8.12
N ALA A 50 14.37 3.29 -6.96
CA ALA A 50 13.53 2.88 -5.85
C ALA A 50 12.59 4.01 -5.44
N PHE A 51 11.39 3.65 -4.99
CA PHE A 51 10.43 4.56 -4.37
C PHE A 51 10.41 4.31 -2.86
N ASP A 52 10.42 5.37 -2.05
CA ASP A 52 10.26 5.27 -0.59
C ASP A 52 9.55 6.52 -0.04
N TRP A 53 8.31 6.34 0.37
CA TRP A 53 7.50 7.38 0.98
C TRP A 53 6.97 6.95 2.35
N PHE A 54 7.00 7.87 3.30
CA PHE A 54 6.46 7.72 4.65
C PHE A 54 5.65 8.97 5.01
N GLY A 55 4.50 8.79 5.65
CA GLY A 55 3.70 9.91 6.08
C GLY A 55 2.61 9.58 7.09
N THR A 56 2.05 10.66 7.64
CA THR A 56 0.89 10.64 8.52
C THR A 56 -0.24 11.41 7.85
N ILE A 57 -1.43 10.79 7.75
CA ILE A 57 -2.62 11.38 7.14
C ILE A 57 -3.75 11.35 8.17
N SER A 58 -4.34 12.51 8.48
CA SER A 58 -5.48 12.56 9.40
C SER A 58 -6.77 12.20 8.64
N ALA A 59 -7.35 11.04 8.95
CA ALA A 59 -8.58 10.55 8.33
C ALA A 59 -9.69 10.48 9.38
N GLY A 60 -10.68 11.37 9.28
CA GLY A 60 -11.78 11.46 10.24
C GLY A 60 -11.31 11.82 11.66
N GLY A 61 -10.23 12.60 11.77
CA GLY A 61 -9.64 13.02 13.06
C GLY A 61 -8.75 11.97 13.72
N VAL A 62 -8.45 10.85 13.05
CA VAL A 62 -7.50 9.83 13.52
C VAL A 62 -6.30 9.78 12.56
N ASP A 63 -5.10 9.87 13.11
CA ASP A 63 -3.87 9.85 12.35
C ASP A 63 -3.54 8.44 11.83
N GLN A 64 -3.41 8.31 10.51
CA GLN A 64 -3.02 7.08 9.82
C GLN A 64 -1.55 7.18 9.43
N VAL A 65 -0.70 6.33 10.03
CA VAL A 65 0.76 6.36 9.83
C VAL A 65 1.19 5.20 8.95
N LEU A 66 1.77 5.49 7.78
CA LEU A 66 2.06 4.44 6.82
C LEU A 66 3.32 4.72 6.00
N ARG A 67 3.94 3.63 5.55
CA ARG A 67 5.09 3.63 4.63
C ARG A 67 4.73 2.84 3.40
N VAL A 68 5.04 3.39 2.23
CA VAL A 68 4.97 2.69 0.95
C VAL A 68 6.35 2.81 0.32
N HIS A 69 6.99 1.67 0.09
CA HIS A 69 8.29 1.65 -0.56
C HIS A 69 8.44 0.45 -1.48
N THR A 70 9.40 0.51 -2.38
CA THR A 70 9.78 -0.63 -3.21
C THR A 70 10.88 -1.42 -2.52
N HIS A 71 10.75 -2.73 -2.47
CA HIS A 71 11.82 -3.63 -2.05
C HIS A 71 12.82 -3.87 -3.18
N SER A 72 12.31 -3.96 -4.41
CA SER A 72 13.11 -4.06 -5.64
C SER A 72 12.31 -3.49 -6.80
N ALA A 73 12.99 -2.90 -7.78
CA ALA A 73 12.38 -2.49 -9.03
C ALA A 73 13.39 -2.59 -10.18
N ASP A 74 12.88 -2.92 -11.35
CA ASP A 74 13.62 -2.98 -12.60
C ASP A 74 12.81 -2.29 -13.73
N VAL A 75 13.29 -2.43 -14.96
CA VAL A 75 12.69 -1.79 -16.15
C VAL A 75 11.33 -2.38 -16.56
N SER A 76 10.91 -3.47 -15.95
CA SER A 76 9.72 -4.25 -16.29
C SER A 76 8.84 -4.62 -15.10
N SER A 77 9.35 -4.57 -13.87
CA SER A 77 8.60 -4.93 -12.66
C SER A 77 9.07 -4.17 -11.42
N ALA A 78 8.20 -4.10 -10.40
CA ALA A 78 8.56 -3.61 -9.07
C ALA A 78 7.84 -4.43 -7.99
N VAL A 79 8.51 -4.66 -6.87
CA VAL A 79 7.93 -5.27 -5.67
C VAL A 79 7.69 -4.16 -4.65
N PHE A 80 6.43 -3.90 -4.35
CA PHE A 80 6.04 -2.93 -3.33
C PHE A 80 5.94 -3.59 -1.96
N SER A 81 6.15 -2.76 -0.94
CA SER A 81 5.98 -3.04 0.47
C SER A 81 5.17 -1.91 1.06
N VAL A 82 4.04 -2.26 1.66
CA VAL A 82 3.17 -1.33 2.38
C VAL A 82 3.12 -1.75 3.82
N THR A 83 3.51 -0.85 4.71
CA THR A 83 3.49 -1.06 6.15
C THR A 83 2.56 -0.05 6.80
N ARG A 84 1.61 -0.54 7.59
CA ARG A 84 0.69 0.24 8.41
C ARG A 84 0.82 -0.22 9.86
N ASP A 85 1.04 0.71 10.79
CA ASP A 85 1.08 0.38 12.21
C ASP A 85 -0.34 0.29 12.78
N ALA A 86 -0.71 -0.88 13.32
CA ALA A 86 -2.03 -1.15 13.89
C ALA A 86 -2.47 -0.15 14.97
N ARG A 87 -1.52 0.48 15.69
CA ARG A 87 -1.82 1.43 16.77
C ARG A 87 -2.42 2.73 16.28
N TYR A 88 -2.15 3.08 15.03
CA TYR A 88 -2.57 4.34 14.41
C TYR A 88 -3.54 4.10 13.25
N ASN A 89 -3.48 2.93 12.60
CA ASN A 89 -4.22 2.67 11.37
C ASN A 89 -5.51 1.89 11.62
N ASP A 90 -6.61 2.61 11.79
CA ASP A 90 -7.95 2.07 12.03
C ASP A 90 -8.95 2.36 10.88
N LYS A 91 -8.53 3.03 9.81
CA LYS A 91 -9.38 3.32 8.64
C LYS A 91 -9.08 2.41 7.45
N ALA A 92 -10.10 2.17 6.63
CA ALA A 92 -9.92 1.55 5.33
C ALA A 92 -9.08 2.46 4.42
N LEU A 93 -8.30 1.87 3.52
CA LEU A 93 -7.40 2.58 2.61
C LEU A 93 -7.41 1.89 1.26
N THR A 94 -7.52 2.68 0.19
CA THR A 94 -7.26 2.24 -1.17
C THR A 94 -6.03 2.96 -1.70
N LEU A 95 -5.03 2.19 -2.12
CA LEU A 95 -3.78 2.67 -2.70
C LEU A 95 -3.85 2.56 -4.21
N SER A 96 -3.62 3.67 -4.92
CA SER A 96 -3.63 3.70 -6.38
C SER A 96 -2.39 4.41 -6.92
N LEU A 97 -1.89 3.97 -8.08
CA LEU A 97 -0.78 4.60 -8.79
C LEU A 97 -1.26 5.02 -10.18
N ASP A 98 -1.23 6.33 -10.46
CA ASP A 98 -1.76 6.93 -11.69
C ASP A 98 -3.18 6.45 -12.06
N GLY A 99 -4.03 6.30 -11.03
CA GLY A 99 -5.41 5.83 -11.17
C GLY A 99 -5.59 4.31 -11.25
N GLN A 100 -4.50 3.53 -11.22
CA GLN A 100 -4.55 2.06 -11.12
C GLN A 100 -4.61 1.64 -9.66
N GLU A 101 -5.69 0.99 -9.25
CA GLU A 101 -5.84 0.48 -7.88
C GLU A 101 -4.88 -0.67 -7.63
N LEU A 102 -3.91 -0.44 -6.75
CA LEU A 102 -2.85 -1.39 -6.44
C LEU A 102 -3.27 -2.35 -5.32
N LEU A 103 -3.74 -1.78 -4.22
CA LEU A 103 -3.98 -2.51 -2.98
C LEU A 103 -5.08 -1.83 -2.19
N ALA A 104 -5.95 -2.62 -1.57
CA ALA A 104 -6.97 -2.13 -0.65
C ALA A 104 -6.77 -2.75 0.74
N TYR A 105 -7.07 -1.97 1.78
CA TYR A 105 -7.10 -2.39 3.16
C TYR A 105 -8.48 -2.14 3.74
N ALA A 106 -9.04 -3.15 4.41
CA ALA A 106 -10.17 -2.96 5.29
C ALA A 106 -9.75 -2.19 6.57
N ALA A 107 -10.70 -1.55 7.25
CA ALA A 107 -10.47 -0.88 8.54
C ALA A 107 -9.88 -1.82 9.61
N GLY A 108 -10.17 -3.13 9.54
CA GLY A 108 -9.58 -4.15 10.40
C GLY A 108 -8.11 -4.47 10.13
N GLY A 109 -7.52 -3.93 9.04
CA GLY A 109 -6.12 -4.15 8.66
C GLY A 109 -5.90 -5.29 7.66
N SER A 110 -6.97 -5.93 7.15
CA SER A 110 -6.86 -6.96 6.11
C SER A 110 -6.55 -6.32 4.76
N ALA A 111 -5.44 -6.72 4.13
CA ALA A 111 -5.07 -6.31 2.77
C ALA A 111 -5.69 -7.23 1.72
N THR A 112 -6.11 -6.67 0.59
CA THR A 112 -6.55 -7.37 -0.62
C THR A 112 -5.98 -6.69 -1.85
N LEU A 113 -5.72 -7.44 -2.92
CA LEU A 113 -5.29 -6.84 -4.19
C LEU A 113 -6.33 -5.84 -4.68
N GLY A 114 -5.85 -4.74 -5.25
CA GLY A 114 -6.70 -3.80 -5.98
C GLY A 114 -7.19 -4.41 -7.29
N SER A 115 -8.03 -3.64 -8.00
CA SER A 115 -8.60 -4.07 -9.28
C SER A 115 -7.63 -4.04 -10.47
N SER A 116 -6.41 -3.50 -10.31
CA SER A 116 -5.45 -3.41 -11.43
C SER A 116 -4.89 -4.77 -11.84
N VAL A 117 -4.95 -5.07 -13.14
CA VAL A 117 -4.35 -6.27 -13.76
C VAL A 117 -2.82 -6.29 -13.67
N LEU A 118 -2.20 -5.15 -13.39
CA LEU A 118 -0.75 -5.03 -13.26
C LEU A 118 -0.27 -5.59 -11.92
N VAL A 119 -1.16 -5.88 -10.98
CA VAL A 119 -0.79 -6.25 -9.61
C VAL A 119 -1.00 -7.74 -9.38
N SER A 120 0.00 -8.40 -8.80
CA SER A 120 -0.05 -9.83 -8.48
C SER A 120 0.66 -10.14 -7.17
N ASP A 121 0.62 -11.42 -6.78
CA ASP A 121 1.47 -11.98 -5.71
C ASP A 121 1.35 -11.27 -4.35
N LEU A 122 0.11 -11.01 -3.91
CA LEU A 122 -0.13 -10.44 -2.59
C LEU A 122 0.34 -11.41 -1.50
N ALA A 123 1.34 -10.98 -0.74
CA ALA A 123 1.82 -11.66 0.46
C ALA A 123 1.60 -10.75 1.67
N VAL A 124 0.82 -11.23 2.64
CA VAL A 124 0.56 -10.53 3.91
C VAL A 124 1.34 -11.21 5.03
N GLN A 125 1.92 -10.43 5.95
CA GLN A 125 2.84 -10.95 6.98
C GLN A 125 2.36 -10.70 8.40
#